data_AF-A0A925R5Z7-F1
#
_entry.id   AF-A0A925R5Z7-F1
#
_cell.length_a   1.000
_cell.length_b   1.000
_cell.length_c   1.000
_cell.angle_alpha   90.00
_cell.angle_beta   90.00
_cell.angle_gamma   90.00
#
_symmetry.space_group_name_H-M   'P 1'
#
loop_
_entity.id
_entity.type
_entity.pdbx_description
1 polymer ?
#
loop_
_entity_poly.entity_id
_entity_poly.type
_entity_poly.pdbx_seq_one_letter_code
_entity_poly.pdbx_strand_id
1 'polypeptide(L)'
;QNIHLPSEQVDTLLLYNQNSRKIAIGIGESMRAQNMNIETGLLGQSVEESIAYGKLHQIGGIMNFVTDEIVELINLTTDEKSRIAVTDLFDDLNAYEEDHLHDEHCDCGDHELGGCDDCNCGNSALHEKDGKKS
;
A
#
# COMPACT_ATOMS: atom_id res chain seq x y z
N GLN A 1 -14.71 33.53 -11.24
CA GLN A 1 -14.10 32.97 -10.02
C GLN A 1 -12.75 32.38 -10.42
N ASN A 2 -11.67 32.75 -9.74
CA ASN A 2 -10.38 32.07 -9.92
C ASN A 2 -10.32 30.94 -8.89
N ILE A 3 -10.19 29.70 -9.35
CA ILE A 3 -10.00 28.54 -8.50
C ILE A 3 -8.50 28.48 -8.23
N HIS A 4 -8.09 28.80 -7.00
CA HIS A 4 -6.70 28.65 -6.56
C HIS A 4 -6.60 27.28 -5.87
N LEU A 5 -6.11 26.28 -6.60
CA LEU A 5 -5.80 24.98 -6.00
C LEU A 5 -4.47 25.12 -5.26
N PRO A 6 -4.37 24.69 -3.98
CA PRO A 6 -3.08 24.59 -3.32
C PRO A 6 -2.20 23.62 -4.10
N SER A 7 -0.97 24.01 -4.43
CA SER A 7 0.00 23.09 -4.99
C SER A 7 0.52 22.21 -3.86
N GLU A 8 -0.04 21.01 -3.72
CA GLU A 8 0.55 20.01 -2.84
C GLU A 8 1.91 19.64 -3.40
N GLN A 9 2.95 19.78 -2.57
CA GLN A 9 4.31 19.39 -2.95
C GLN A 9 4.33 17.88 -3.16
N VAL A 10 4.85 17.43 -4.29
CA VAL A 10 4.96 16.01 -4.61
C VAL A 10 6.19 15.44 -3.91
N ASP A 11 6.00 14.40 -3.10
CA ASP A 11 7.08 13.75 -2.37
C ASP A 11 7.89 12.82 -3.28
N THR A 12 7.19 12.04 -4.10
CA THR A 12 7.81 11.02 -4.95
C THR A 12 7.16 10.95 -6.33
N LEU A 13 8.01 10.88 -7.36
CA LEU A 13 7.62 10.56 -8.72
C LEU A 13 7.79 9.06 -8.99
N LEU A 14 6.70 8.36 -9.26
CA LEU A 14 6.69 6.93 -9.51
C LEU A 14 6.57 6.67 -11.02
N LEU A 15 7.63 6.13 -11.61
CA LEU A 15 7.76 5.86 -13.03
C LEU A 15 7.59 4.37 -13.33
N TYR A 16 6.64 4.04 -14.19
CA TYR A 16 6.30 2.66 -14.51
C TYR A 16 6.13 2.42 -16.02
N ASN A 17 6.23 1.17 -16.44
CA ASN A 17 5.97 0.75 -17.81
C ASN A 17 4.63 -0.01 -17.88
N GLN A 18 4.21 -0.44 -19.08
CA GLN A 18 2.91 -1.11 -19.23
C GLN A 18 2.74 -2.37 -18.36
N ASN A 19 3.82 -3.13 -18.15
CA ASN A 19 3.82 -4.36 -17.37
C ASN A 19 3.74 -4.07 -15.86
N SER A 20 4.48 -3.06 -15.39
CA SER A 20 4.52 -2.68 -13.98
C SER A 20 3.38 -1.76 -13.53
N ARG A 21 2.50 -1.32 -14.43
CA ARG A 21 1.39 -0.38 -14.13
C ARG A 21 0.52 -0.81 -12.94
N LYS A 22 0.12 -2.08 -12.88
CA LYS A 22 -0.78 -2.56 -11.81
C LYS A 22 -0.09 -2.47 -10.44
N ILE A 23 1.17 -2.88 -10.38
CA ILE A 23 2.00 -2.87 -9.18
C ILE A 23 2.27 -1.42 -8.75
N ALA A 24 2.65 -0.58 -9.70
CA ALA A 24 2.88 0.85 -9.53
C ALA A 24 1.67 1.59 -8.94
N ILE A 25 0.46 1.29 -9.42
CA ILE A 25 -0.77 1.85 -8.86
C ILE A 25 -0.94 1.40 -7.41
N GLY A 26 -0.79 0.11 -7.11
CA GLY A 26 -0.92 -0.41 -5.74
C GLY A 26 0.06 0.21 -4.75
N ILE A 27 1.34 0.34 -5.15
CA ILE A 27 2.35 1.02 -4.32
C ILE A 27 1.98 2.49 -4.12
N GLY A 28 1.59 3.18 -5.19
CA GLY A 28 1.20 4.58 -5.11
C GLY A 28 -0.05 4.79 -4.23
N GLU A 29 -1.01 3.87 -4.24
CA GLU A 29 -2.17 3.91 -3.35
C GLU A 29 -1.77 3.69 -1.89
N SER A 30 -0.93 2.70 -1.61
CA SER A 30 -0.45 2.40 -0.26
C SER A 30 0.36 3.55 0.34
N MET A 31 1.25 4.17 -0.45
CA MET A 31 2.00 5.35 -0.01
C MET A 31 1.10 6.57 0.22
N ARG A 32 0.08 6.79 -0.63
CA ARG A 32 -0.90 7.85 -0.42
C ARG A 32 -1.73 7.64 0.84
N ALA A 33 -2.04 6.39 1.21
CA ALA A 33 -2.70 6.07 2.48
C ALA A 33 -1.84 6.47 3.70
N GLN A 34 -0.52 6.57 3.53
CA GLN A 34 0.43 7.04 4.54
C GLN A 34 0.70 8.56 4.45
N ASN A 35 -0.20 9.31 3.83
CA ASN A 35 -0.11 10.76 3.62
C ASN A 35 1.11 11.22 2.78
N MET A 36 1.66 10.35 1.92
CA MET A 36 2.64 10.76 0.93
C MET A 36 1.95 11.22 -0.36
N ASN A 37 2.40 12.34 -0.91
CA ASN A 37 1.93 12.82 -2.20
C ASN A 37 2.74 12.18 -3.34
N ILE A 38 2.10 11.25 -4.05
CA ILE A 38 2.73 10.47 -5.12
C ILE A 38 2.21 10.93 -6.48
N GLU A 39 3.11 11.35 -7.35
CA GLU A 39 2.83 11.56 -8.78
C GLU A 39 3.22 10.30 -9.55
N THR A 40 2.37 9.85 -10.48
CA THR A 40 2.63 8.65 -11.28
C THR A 40 2.83 9.02 -12.75
N GLY A 41 3.89 8.50 -13.36
CA GLY A 41 4.26 8.77 -14.74
C GLY A 41 4.57 7.49 -15.51
N LEU A 42 4.26 7.48 -16.81
CA LEU A 42 4.75 6.44 -17.71
C LEU A 42 6.23 6.68 -18.03
N LEU A 43 7.01 5.60 -18.11
CA LEU A 43 8.35 5.53 -18.70
C LEU A 43 8.27 5.86 -20.21
N GLY A 44 7.97 7.12 -20.54
CA GLY A 44 7.97 7.65 -21.91
C GLY A 44 9.25 8.43 -22.23
N GLN A 45 9.97 8.85 -21.19
CA GLN A 45 11.18 9.68 -21.24
C GLN A 45 12.35 8.95 -20.57
N SER A 46 13.58 9.40 -20.82
CA SER A 46 14.74 8.84 -20.12
C SER A 46 14.68 9.12 -18.62
N VAL A 47 15.41 8.33 -17.83
CA VAL A 47 15.51 8.55 -16.37
C VAL A 47 16.13 9.93 -16.10
N GLU A 48 17.07 10.38 -16.93
CA GLU A 48 17.70 11.70 -16.82
C GLU A 48 16.70 12.86 -17.00
N GLU A 49 15.77 12.74 -17.96
CA GLU A 49 14.70 13.72 -18.14
C GLU A 49 13.78 13.76 -16.92
N SER A 50 13.49 12.60 -16.34
CA SER A 50 12.67 12.49 -15.13
C SER A 50 13.37 13.08 -13.90
N ILE A 51 14.69 12.93 -13.79
CA ILE A 51 15.51 13.58 -12.77
C ILE A 51 15.47 15.10 -12.93
N ALA A 52 15.60 15.61 -14.16
CA ALA A 52 15.53 17.03 -14.44
C ALA A 52 14.15 17.61 -14.08
N TYR A 53 13.07 16.90 -14.43
CA TYR A 53 11.71 17.24 -14.05
C TYR A 53 11.54 17.27 -12.52
N GLY A 54 11.95 16.20 -11.82
CA GLY A 54 11.82 16.13 -10.38
C GLY A 54 12.57 17.25 -9.65
N LYS A 55 13.79 17.60 -10.10
CA LYS A 55 14.56 18.73 -9.57
C LYS A 55 13.88 20.08 -9.82
N LEU A 56 13.30 20.28 -11.01
CA LEU A 56 12.58 21.51 -11.37
C LEU A 56 11.33 21.71 -10.50
N HIS A 57 10.61 20.62 -10.22
CA HIS A 57 9.37 20.61 -9.44
C HIS A 57 9.56 20.39 -7.94
N GLN A 58 10.82 20.36 -7.46
CA GLN A 58 11.18 20.15 -6.05
C GLN A 58 10.61 18.86 -5.45
N ILE A 59 10.60 17.79 -6.26
CA ILE A 59 10.22 16.44 -5.84
C ILE A 59 11.34 15.84 -4.99
N GLY A 60 10.99 15.17 -3.89
CA GLY A 60 11.96 14.58 -2.96
C GLY A 60 12.73 13.39 -3.56
N GLY A 61 12.04 12.52 -4.30
CA GLY A 61 12.65 11.35 -4.91
C GLY A 61 11.91 10.79 -6.12
N ILE A 62 12.56 9.84 -6.80
CA ILE A 62 11.99 9.08 -7.92
C ILE A 62 12.02 7.60 -7.56
N MET A 63 10.91 6.91 -7.80
CA MET A 63 10.85 5.46 -7.81
C MET A 63 10.68 5.00 -9.26
N ASN A 64 11.70 4.37 -9.83
CA ASN A 64 11.72 3.96 -11.22
C ASN A 64 11.72 2.43 -11.35
N PHE A 65 10.73 1.87 -12.04
CA PHE A 65 10.73 0.45 -12.36
C PHE A 65 11.78 0.13 -13.43
N VAL A 66 12.85 -0.55 -13.03
CA VAL A 66 13.90 -1.04 -13.95
C VAL A 66 13.43 -2.32 -14.63
N THR A 67 12.79 -3.20 -13.86
CA THR A 67 12.11 -4.42 -14.33
C THR A 67 10.80 -4.59 -13.57
N ASP A 68 10.08 -5.68 -13.82
CA ASP A 68 8.85 -6.00 -13.09
C ASP A 68 9.12 -6.44 -11.63
N GLU A 69 10.38 -6.72 -11.28
CA GLU A 69 10.81 -7.22 -9.96
C GLU A 69 11.72 -6.26 -9.21
N ILE A 70 12.35 -5.30 -9.90
CA ILE A 70 13.35 -4.39 -9.33
C ILE A 70 12.94 -2.94 -9.58
N VAL A 71 12.95 -2.17 -8.51
CA VAL A 71 12.82 -0.70 -8.57
C VAL A 71 14.14 -0.03 -8.18
N GLU A 72 14.41 1.09 -8.82
CA GLU A 72 15.49 2.01 -8.49
C GLU A 72 14.90 3.23 -7.78
N LEU A 73 15.34 3.48 -6.55
CA LEU A 73 15.02 4.67 -5.78
C LEU A 73 16.12 5.70 -5.99
N ILE A 74 15.74 6.91 -6.35
CA ILE A 74 16.67 8.02 -6.60
C ILE A 74 16.28 9.16 -5.69
N ASN A 75 17.12 9.47 -4.71
CA ASN A 75 16.93 10.65 -3.86
C ASN A 75 17.43 11.88 -4.63
N LEU A 76 16.54 12.83 -4.92
CA LEU A 76 16.89 14.00 -5.72
C LEU A 76 17.62 15.10 -4.92
N THR A 77 17.64 14.97 -3.58
CA THR A 77 18.36 15.87 -2.68
C THR A 77 19.82 15.43 -2.51
N THR A 78 20.08 14.13 -2.36
CA THR A 78 21.43 13.58 -2.15
C THR A 78 22.07 13.03 -3.41
N ASP A 79 21.30 12.88 -4.50
CA ASP A 79 21.67 12.14 -5.73
C ASP A 79 22.03 10.66 -5.47
N GLU A 80 21.68 10.12 -4.30
CA GLU A 80 21.88 8.71 -3.98
C GLU A 80 20.87 7.83 -4.73
N LYS A 81 21.36 6.68 -5.20
CA LYS A 81 20.57 5.67 -5.88
C LYS A 81 20.65 4.35 -5.14
N SER A 82 19.50 3.73 -4.91
CA SER A 82 19.42 2.37 -4.39
C SER A 82 18.52 1.52 -5.27
N ARG A 83 18.73 0.20 -5.22
CA ARG A 83 17.89 -0.77 -5.92
C ARG A 83 17.37 -1.76 -4.91
N ILE A 84 16.06 -1.98 -4.95
CA ILE A 84 15.37 -2.89 -4.05
C ILE A 84 14.42 -3.77 -4.84
N ALA A 85 14.12 -4.95 -4.29
CA ALA A 85 13.11 -5.81 -4.88
C ALA A 85 11.72 -5.23 -4.61
N VAL A 86 10.82 -5.43 -5.55
CA VAL A 86 9.40 -5.05 -5.41
C VAL A 86 8.76 -5.78 -4.23
N THR A 87 9.17 -7.02 -3.93
CA THR A 87 8.68 -7.79 -2.79
C THR A 87 8.97 -7.09 -1.46
N ASP A 88 10.17 -6.53 -1.33
CA ASP A 88 10.61 -5.88 -0.10
C ASP A 88 9.78 -4.62 0.19
N LEU A 89 9.25 -3.97 -0.86
CA LEU A 89 8.32 -2.85 -0.70
C LEU A 89 6.98 -3.27 -0.10
N PHE A 90 6.51 -4.49 -0.35
CA PHE A 90 5.21 -4.95 0.14
C PHE A 90 5.28 -5.61 1.52
N ASP A 91 6.40 -6.24 1.85
CA ASP A 91 6.60 -6.84 3.18
C ASP A 91 6.57 -5.77 4.29
N ASP A 92 7.11 -4.58 4.02
CA ASP A 92 7.03 -3.43 4.94
C ASP A 92 5.62 -2.81 5.02
N LEU A 93 4.76 -3.04 4.00
CA LEU A 93 3.40 -2.49 3.94
C LEU A 93 2.35 -3.41 4.57
N ASN A 94 2.54 -4.73 4.48
CA ASN A 94 1.64 -5.73 5.05
C ASN A 94 1.84 -5.92 6.56
N ALA A 95 2.93 -5.43 7.13
CA ALA A 95 3.18 -5.45 8.57
C ALA A 95 2.20 -4.57 9.38
N TYR A 96 1.34 -3.78 8.73
CA TYR A 96 0.31 -2.94 9.37
C TYR A 96 -1.12 -3.52 9.31
N GLU A 97 -1.34 -4.69 8.67
CA GLU A 97 -2.67 -5.30 8.60
C GLU A 97 -2.94 -6.39 9.67
N GLU A 98 -1.95 -6.80 10.47
CA GLU A 98 -2.16 -7.83 11.52
C GLU A 98 -2.45 -7.27 12.93
N ASP A 99 -2.46 -5.95 13.16
CA ASP A 99 -2.60 -5.38 14.51
C ASP A 99 -3.98 -4.73 14.81
N HIS A 100 -4.99 -4.89 13.93
CA HIS A 100 -6.35 -4.33 14.12
C HIS A 100 -7.48 -5.36 14.03
N LEU A 101 -7.26 -6.54 14.62
CA LEU A 101 -8.31 -7.54 14.87
C LEU A 101 -8.41 -7.97 16.34
N HIS A 102 -8.16 -7.06 17.29
CA HIS A 102 -8.51 -7.28 18.69
C HIS A 102 -9.20 -6.06 19.32
N ASP A 103 -10.50 -5.98 19.11
CA ASP A 103 -11.53 -5.44 20.02
C ASP A 103 -12.87 -5.74 19.28
N GLU A 104 -13.74 -6.66 19.69
CA GLU A 104 -14.33 -6.85 21.01
C GLU A 104 -14.27 -8.32 21.47
N HIS A 105 -13.65 -8.55 22.62
CA HIS A 105 -13.95 -9.72 23.43
C HIS A 105 -15.29 -9.46 24.12
N CYS A 106 -16.38 -10.02 23.60
CA CYS A 106 -17.62 -10.14 24.38
C CYS A 106 -17.44 -11.33 25.34
N ASP A 107 -16.87 -11.05 26.51
CA ASP A 107 -16.72 -11.99 27.62
C ASP A 107 -18.08 -12.17 28.31
N CYS A 108 -18.87 -13.15 27.87
CA CYS A 108 -20.07 -13.58 28.57
C CYS A 108 -19.70 -14.61 29.64
N GLY A 109 -19.00 -14.17 30.68
CA GLY A 109 -18.74 -14.95 31.88
C GLY A 109 -20.02 -15.17 32.69
N ASP A 110 -20.21 -16.42 33.12
CA ASP A 110 -21.39 -16.96 33.79
C ASP A 110 -21.89 -16.11 34.98
N HIS A 111 -23.12 -15.60 34.89
CA HIS A 111 -23.93 -15.30 36.07
C HIS A 111 -25.41 -15.60 35.80
N GLU A 112 -25.99 -16.39 36.69
CA GLU A 112 -27.39 -16.78 36.66
C GLU A 112 -28.36 -15.58 36.69
N LEU A 113 -29.56 -15.84 36.15
CA LEU A 113 -30.82 -15.10 36.23
C LEU A 113 -31.13 -14.12 35.07
N GLY A 114 -31.75 -14.68 34.03
CA GLY A 114 -32.94 -14.07 33.41
C GLY A 114 -32.76 -13.33 32.09
N GLY A 115 -32.90 -14.07 30.98
CA GLY A 115 -33.48 -13.60 29.71
C GLY A 115 -32.77 -12.46 28.98
N CYS A 116 -31.78 -12.80 28.16
CA CYS A 116 -31.35 -11.97 27.03
C CYS A 116 -31.77 -12.69 25.74
N ASP A 117 -32.96 -12.36 25.24
CA ASP A 117 -33.34 -12.68 23.86
C ASP A 117 -32.50 -11.82 22.90
N ASP A 118 -32.05 -12.44 21.81
CA ASP A 118 -31.49 -11.84 20.60
C ASP A 118 -30.01 -11.41 20.55
N CYS A 119 -29.09 -12.37 20.71
CA CYS A 119 -27.78 -12.33 20.05
C CYS A 119 -27.71 -13.38 18.92
N ASN A 120 -28.04 -12.96 17.70
CA ASN A 120 -27.90 -13.78 16.49
C ASN A 120 -26.44 -13.80 16.00
N CYS A 121 -25.58 -14.56 16.68
CA CYS A 121 -24.24 -14.89 16.18
C CYS A 121 -24.34 -16.09 15.23
N GLY A 122 -24.62 -15.81 13.96
CA GLY A 122 -24.65 -16.80 12.88
C GLY A 122 -23.26 -17.35 12.55
N ASN A 123 -22.88 -18.39 13.30
CA ASN A 123 -22.12 -19.58 12.91
C ASN A 123 -20.78 -19.44 12.17
N SER A 124 -19.70 -19.60 12.93
CA SER A 124 -18.46 -20.25 12.45
C SER A 124 -18.54 -21.73 12.80
N ALA A 125 -18.42 -22.62 11.80
CA ALA A 125 -18.20 -24.05 12.02
C ALA A 125 -16.93 -24.47 11.27
N LEU A 126 -15.85 -24.58 12.03
CA LEU A 126 -14.62 -25.29 11.67
C LEU A 126 -14.86 -26.81 11.75
N HIS A 127 -14.32 -27.50 10.74
CA HIS A 127 -13.61 -28.78 10.81
C HIS A 127 -14.30 -30.14 11.03
N GLU A 128 -13.72 -31.07 10.25
CA GLU A 128 -13.45 -32.49 10.53
C GLU A 128 -14.49 -33.58 10.21
N LYS A 129 -14.08 -34.36 9.18
CA LYS A 129 -13.87 -35.82 9.18
C LYS A 129 -15.05 -36.79 9.04
N ASP A 130 -14.70 -37.81 8.24
CA ASP A 130 -15.15 -39.20 8.23
C ASP A 130 -16.49 -39.58 7.60
N GLY A 131 -16.38 -40.41 6.57
CA GLY A 131 -17.39 -41.40 6.18
C GLY A 131 -17.39 -41.68 4.68
N LYS A 132 -17.64 -42.89 4.19
CA LYS A 132 -17.82 -44.22 4.78
C LYS A 132 -17.98 -45.19 3.61
N LYS A 133 -17.64 -46.46 3.84
CA LYS A 133 -18.01 -47.63 3.03
C LYS A 133 -19.42 -47.54 2.42
N SER A 134 -19.55 -48.05 1.20
CA SER A 134 -20.62 -48.99 0.85
C SER A 134 -20.13 -50.00 -0.18
#